data_AF-A0A225UVS5-F1
#
_entry.id   AF-A0A225UVS5-F1
#
_cell.length_a   1.000
_cell.length_b   1.000
_cell.length_c   1.000
_cell.angle_alpha   90.00
_cell.angle_beta   90.00
_cell.angle_gamma   90.00
#
_symmetry.space_group_name_H-M   'P 1'
#
loop_
_entity.id
_entity.type
_entity.pdbx_description
1 polymer ?
#
loop_
_entity_poly.entity_id
_entity_poly.type
_entity_poly.pdbx_seq_one_letter_code
_entity_poly.pdbx_strand_id
1 'polypeptide(L)'
;MPKNQDTVDKLFTRFNVKDVETNLLESAQFKLWDETVSKVFGHRVFQANHAMMLRLTEQHGEKELSSILAAAKQVPGTKYVAVNLLRAQMEHWVEQKIPADKVFGYLKLDKAGDKLFTSPVLTRWMAFVGRNSENLYKLLGRYLLKNSTA
;
A
#
# COMPACT_ATOMS: atom_id res chain seq x y z
N MET A 1 7.80 15.31 -6.23
CA MET A 1 7.90 14.87 -4.81
C MET A 1 6.94 15.69 -3.97
N PRO A 2 6.28 15.12 -2.96
CA PRO A 2 5.40 15.87 -2.06
C PRO A 2 6.17 16.99 -1.34
N LYS A 3 5.49 18.11 -1.11
CA LYS A 3 6.01 19.15 -0.20
C LYS A 3 6.25 18.52 1.18
N ASN A 4 7.44 18.74 1.74
CA ASN A 4 7.92 18.20 3.02
C ASN A 4 8.42 16.74 3.03
N GLN A 5 8.66 16.09 1.89
CA GLN A 5 9.20 14.71 1.86
C GLN A 5 10.51 14.58 2.66
N ASP A 6 11.49 15.46 2.46
CA ASP A 6 12.75 15.46 3.22
C ASP A 6 12.54 15.50 4.75
N THR A 7 11.47 16.16 5.20
CA THR A 7 11.13 16.21 6.63
C THR A 7 10.61 14.86 7.11
N VAL A 8 9.74 14.22 6.33
CA VAL A 8 9.22 12.87 6.62
C VAL A 8 10.36 11.86 6.72
N ASP A 9 11.32 11.92 5.81
CA ASP A 9 12.45 10.97 5.75
C ASP A 9 13.43 11.18 6.92
N LYS A 10 13.69 12.44 7.28
CA LYS A 10 14.46 12.78 8.49
C LYS A 10 13.79 12.27 9.75
N LEU A 11 12.47 12.44 9.87
CA LEU A 11 11.72 11.93 11.03
C LEU A 11 11.71 10.40 11.06
N PHE A 12 11.60 9.74 9.91
CA PHE A 12 11.64 8.27 9.80
C PHE A 12 12.95 7.71 10.36
N THR A 13 14.06 8.38 10.03
CA THR A 13 15.39 8.03 10.56
C THR A 13 15.51 8.39 12.03
N ARG A 14 15.06 9.59 12.45
CA ARG A 14 15.14 10.05 13.84
C ARG A 14 14.43 9.14 14.83
N PHE A 15 13.28 8.59 14.45
CA PHE A 15 12.52 7.67 15.29
C PHE A 15 12.92 6.20 15.09
N ASN A 16 13.98 5.90 14.34
CA ASN A 16 14.48 4.55 14.06
C ASN A 16 13.39 3.60 13.52
N VAL A 17 12.47 4.13 12.70
CA VAL A 17 11.38 3.32 12.12
C VAL A 17 11.94 2.26 11.16
N LYS A 18 13.07 2.56 10.51
CA LYS A 18 13.78 1.64 9.60
C LYS A 18 14.24 0.34 10.27
N ASP A 19 14.47 0.37 11.58
CA ASP A 19 15.03 -0.72 12.36
C ASP A 19 13.92 -1.59 12.99
N VAL A 20 12.65 -1.28 12.72
CA VAL A 20 11.50 -2.06 13.21
C VAL A 20 11.29 -3.29 12.34
N GLU A 21 11.59 -4.46 12.90
CA GLU A 21 11.53 -5.73 12.17
C GLU A 21 10.12 -6.33 12.08
N THR A 22 9.30 -6.17 13.12
CA THR A 22 7.97 -6.78 13.22
C THR A 22 6.93 -5.81 13.75
N ASN A 23 5.66 -6.05 13.40
CA ASN A 23 4.51 -5.26 13.85
C ASN A 23 4.71 -3.75 13.67
N LEU A 24 5.25 -3.35 12.51
CA LEU A 24 5.69 -1.97 12.22
C LEU A 24 4.70 -0.91 12.69
N LEU A 25 3.42 -1.03 12.31
CA LEU A 25 2.37 -0.06 12.63
C LEU A 25 1.95 -0.04 14.12
N GLU A 26 2.31 -1.05 14.89
CA GLU A 26 2.06 -1.12 16.33
C GLU A 26 3.22 -0.56 17.15
N SER A 27 4.42 -0.49 16.56
CA SER A 27 5.65 -0.04 17.23
C SER A 27 5.55 1.40 17.74
N ALA A 28 6.23 1.68 18.86
CA ALA A 28 6.31 3.02 19.42
C ALA A 28 7.01 3.99 18.45
N GLN A 29 8.03 3.51 17.74
CA GLN A 29 8.79 4.22 16.74
C GLN A 29 7.87 4.74 15.61
N PHE A 30 7.06 3.86 15.05
CA PHE A 30 6.11 4.23 14.00
C PHE A 30 5.06 5.21 14.52
N LYS A 31 4.49 4.98 15.70
CA LYS A 31 3.47 5.88 16.28
C LYS A 31 4.01 7.28 16.50
N LEU A 32 5.21 7.43 17.07
CA LEU A 32 5.86 8.72 17.25
C LEU A 32 6.15 9.41 15.91
N TRP A 33 6.57 8.64 14.90
CA TRP A 33 6.79 9.14 13.56
C TRP A 33 5.49 9.62 12.89
N ASP A 34 4.44 8.80 12.89
CA ASP A 34 3.11 9.12 12.35
C ASP A 34 2.51 10.38 13.00
N GLU A 35 2.54 10.46 14.32
CA GLU A 35 2.06 11.63 15.06
C GLU A 35 2.83 12.90 14.70
N THR A 36 4.16 12.79 14.55
CA THR A 36 5.01 13.94 14.23
C THR A 36 4.84 14.39 12.79
N VAL A 37 4.74 13.46 11.84
CA VAL A 37 4.43 13.77 10.44
C VAL A 37 3.05 14.41 10.34
N SER A 38 2.04 13.86 11.01
CA SER A 38 0.69 14.43 11.05
C SER A 38 0.70 15.90 11.53
N LYS A 39 1.49 16.22 12.56
CA LYS A 39 1.67 17.62 13.03
C LYS A 39 2.30 18.53 11.98
N VAL A 40 3.31 18.07 11.24
CA VAL A 40 3.97 18.85 10.15
C VAL A 40 2.99 19.18 9.02
N PHE A 41 2.08 18.27 8.70
CA PHE A 41 1.12 18.44 7.63
C PHE A 41 -0.17 19.15 8.07
N GLY A 42 -0.48 19.16 9.37
CA GLY A 42 -1.70 19.75 9.92
C GLY A 42 -2.94 19.12 9.29
N HIS A 43 -3.83 19.94 8.74
CA HIS A 43 -5.06 19.44 8.08
C HIS A 43 -4.82 18.70 6.75
N ARG A 44 -3.58 18.67 6.23
CA ARG A 44 -3.22 18.00 4.96
C ARG A 44 -2.98 16.50 5.15
N VAL A 45 -3.98 15.81 5.70
CA VAL A 45 -3.91 14.39 6.09
C VAL A 45 -3.65 13.48 4.88
N PHE A 46 -4.20 13.80 3.72
CA PHE A 46 -3.96 13.04 2.49
C PHE A 46 -2.48 13.07 2.10
N GLN A 47 -1.87 14.25 2.07
CA GLN A 47 -0.47 14.44 1.71
C GLN A 47 0.47 13.82 2.75
N ALA A 48 0.10 13.84 4.03
CA ALA A 48 0.85 13.17 5.10
C ALA A 48 0.91 11.65 4.85
N ASN A 49 -0.26 11.02 4.64
CA ASN A 49 -0.35 9.59 4.35
C ASN A 49 0.39 9.21 3.06
N HIS A 50 0.33 10.04 2.03
CA HIS A 50 1.06 9.82 0.79
C HIS A 50 2.57 9.85 1.00
N ALA A 51 3.10 10.86 1.69
CA ALA A 51 4.53 10.97 1.98
C ALA A 51 5.04 9.82 2.87
N MET A 52 4.27 9.42 3.89
CA MET A 52 4.58 8.26 4.71
C MET A 52 4.57 6.96 3.90
N MET A 53 3.55 6.76 3.06
CA MET A 53 3.43 5.60 2.17
C MET A 53 4.62 5.52 1.21
N LEU A 54 5.06 6.64 0.61
CA LEU A 54 6.23 6.67 -0.27
C LEU A 54 7.49 6.22 0.47
N ARG A 55 7.75 6.79 1.66
CA ARG A 55 8.92 6.44 2.46
C ARG A 55 8.92 4.97 2.88
N LEU A 56 7.75 4.42 3.25
CA LEU A 56 7.60 3.01 3.56
C LEU A 56 7.78 2.12 2.33
N THR A 57 7.31 2.56 1.17
CA THR A 57 7.49 1.83 -0.10
C THR A 57 8.95 1.77 -0.51
N GLU A 58 9.70 2.85 -0.30
CA GLU A 58 11.15 2.85 -0.51
C GLU A 58 11.88 1.88 0.42
N GLN A 59 11.43 1.74 1.67
CA GLN A 59 12.06 0.85 2.66
C GLN A 59 11.78 -0.64 2.37
N HIS A 60 10.52 -0.98 2.06
CA HIS A 60 10.06 -2.38 2.00
C HIS A 60 9.83 -2.88 0.57
N GLY A 61 9.68 -1.97 -0.40
CA GLY A 61 9.17 -2.27 -1.72
C GLY A 61 7.65 -2.48 -1.75
N GLU A 62 7.08 -2.37 -2.94
CA GLU A 62 5.64 -2.38 -3.18
C GLU A 62 4.92 -3.64 -2.66
N LYS A 63 5.53 -4.80 -2.92
CA LYS A 63 4.95 -6.10 -2.61
C LYS A 63 4.94 -6.39 -1.11
N GLU A 64 6.04 -6.09 -0.44
CA GLU A 64 6.17 -6.36 0.98
C GLU A 64 5.35 -5.36 1.79
N LEU A 65 5.40 -4.07 1.45
CA LEU A 65 4.55 -3.07 2.09
C LEU A 65 3.07 -3.40 1.95
N SER A 66 2.62 -3.84 0.76
CA SER A 66 1.23 -4.27 0.55
C SER A 66 0.81 -5.38 1.52
N SER A 67 1.73 -6.28 1.85
CA SER A 67 1.48 -7.40 2.77
C SER A 67 1.44 -6.92 4.23
N ILE A 68 2.39 -6.09 4.64
CA ILE A 68 2.43 -5.46 5.97
C ILE A 68 1.13 -4.71 6.24
N LEU A 69 0.69 -3.87 5.29
CA LEU A 69 -0.52 -3.06 5.44
C LEU A 69 -1.79 -3.91 5.39
N ALA A 70 -1.83 -4.98 4.58
CA ALA A 70 -2.97 -5.89 4.55
C ALA A 70 -3.15 -6.64 5.88
N ALA A 71 -2.06 -7.06 6.52
CA ALA A 71 -2.07 -7.68 7.85
C ALA A 71 -2.49 -6.67 8.92
N ALA A 72 -1.88 -5.48 8.94
CA ALA A 72 -2.23 -4.42 9.89
C ALA A 72 -3.70 -3.98 9.78
N LYS A 73 -4.30 -4.00 8.58
CA LYS A 73 -5.72 -3.72 8.40
C LYS A 73 -6.65 -4.65 9.20
N GLN A 74 -6.21 -5.87 9.51
CA GLN A 74 -6.99 -6.84 10.29
C GLN A 74 -6.89 -6.61 11.81
N VAL A 75 -5.90 -5.84 12.27
CA VAL A 75 -5.70 -5.56 13.69
C VAL A 75 -6.46 -4.27 14.05
N PRO A 76 -7.40 -4.30 15.02
CA PRO A 76 -8.22 -3.13 15.34
C PRO A 76 -7.42 -1.85 15.63
N GLY A 77 -6.29 -1.97 16.34
CA GLY A 77 -5.45 -0.83 16.72
C GLY A 77 -4.69 -0.16 15.58
N THR A 78 -4.48 -0.85 14.45
CA THR A 78 -3.74 -0.32 13.29
C THR A 78 -4.59 -0.20 12.03
N LYS A 79 -5.84 -0.67 12.08
CA LYS A 79 -6.78 -0.66 10.95
C LYS A 79 -6.93 0.71 10.31
N TYR A 80 -7.06 1.78 11.10
CA TYR A 80 -7.26 3.13 10.58
C TYR A 80 -6.06 3.60 9.73
N VAL A 81 -4.85 3.56 10.29
CA VAL A 81 -3.63 3.97 9.59
C VAL A 81 -3.33 3.06 8.41
N ALA A 82 -3.52 1.74 8.55
CA ALA A 82 -3.33 0.79 7.47
C ALA A 82 -4.25 1.07 6.27
N VAL A 83 -5.54 1.36 6.51
CA VAL A 83 -6.49 1.71 5.44
C VAL A 83 -6.08 2.99 4.71
N ASN A 84 -5.61 4.01 5.44
CA ASN A 84 -5.18 5.27 4.84
C ASN A 84 -3.90 5.10 4.00
N LEU A 85 -2.93 4.33 4.48
CA LEU A 85 -1.71 4.03 3.72
C LEU A 85 -2.00 3.17 2.48
N LEU A 86 -2.90 2.18 2.58
CA LEU A 86 -3.37 1.40 1.43
C LEU A 86 -4.08 2.27 0.39
N ARG A 87 -4.86 3.27 0.82
CA ARG A 87 -5.51 4.22 -0.09
C ARG A 87 -4.46 5.07 -0.81
N ALA A 88 -3.52 5.65 -0.07
CA ALA A 88 -2.42 6.43 -0.62
C ALA A 88 -1.57 5.63 -1.63
N GLN A 89 -1.30 4.36 -1.34
CA GLN A 89 -0.58 3.46 -2.25
C GLN A 89 -1.35 3.24 -3.57
N MET A 90 -2.66 3.04 -3.49
CA MET A 90 -3.49 2.88 -4.69
C MET A 90 -3.52 4.15 -5.54
N GLU A 91 -3.69 5.31 -4.92
CA GLU A 91 -3.70 6.60 -5.62
C GLU A 91 -2.35 6.87 -6.27
N HIS A 92 -1.25 6.56 -5.58
CA HIS A 92 0.08 6.65 -6.15
C HIS A 92 0.24 5.77 -7.39
N TRP A 93 -0.23 4.52 -7.37
CA TRP A 93 -0.16 3.67 -8.56
C TRP A 93 -1.00 4.20 -9.73
N VAL A 94 -2.16 4.79 -9.46
CA VAL A 94 -3.01 5.41 -10.50
C VAL A 94 -2.31 6.64 -11.09
N GLU A 95 -1.76 7.51 -10.24
CA GLU A 95 -1.00 8.69 -10.67
C GLU A 95 0.22 8.33 -11.52
N GLN A 96 0.95 7.28 -11.13
CA GLN A 96 2.11 6.77 -11.85
C GLN A 96 1.73 5.91 -13.07
N LYS A 97 0.43 5.69 -13.34
CA LYS A 97 -0.08 4.85 -14.42
C LYS A 97 0.56 3.46 -14.42
N ILE A 98 0.72 2.88 -13.23
CA ILE A 98 1.30 1.55 -13.09
C ILE A 98 0.38 0.54 -13.80
N PRO A 99 0.90 -0.35 -14.66
CA PRO A 99 0.07 -1.35 -15.32
C PRO A 99 -0.67 -2.26 -14.32
N ALA A 100 -1.93 -2.57 -14.57
CA ALA A 100 -2.72 -3.47 -13.71
C ALA A 100 -2.04 -4.82 -13.47
N ASP A 101 -1.28 -5.34 -14.45
CA ASP A 101 -0.51 -6.58 -14.32
C ASP A 101 0.59 -6.49 -13.24
N LYS A 102 1.24 -5.33 -13.10
CA LYS A 102 2.23 -5.12 -12.05
C LYS A 102 1.56 -5.03 -10.68
N VAL A 103 0.47 -4.27 -10.59
CA VAL A 103 -0.30 -4.13 -9.34
C VAL A 103 -0.86 -5.47 -8.87
N PHE A 104 -1.30 -6.33 -9.80
CA PHE A 104 -1.74 -7.70 -9.49
C PHE A 104 -0.64 -8.50 -8.77
N GLY A 105 0.60 -8.41 -9.24
CA GLY A 105 1.76 -9.05 -8.61
C GLY A 105 2.20 -8.39 -7.29
N TYR A 106 2.11 -7.06 -7.17
CA TYR A 106 2.35 -6.36 -5.89
C TYR A 106 1.38 -6.81 -4.80
N LEU A 107 0.14 -7.11 -5.19
CA LEU A 107 -0.89 -7.62 -4.31
C LEU A 107 -0.84 -9.15 -4.09
N LYS A 108 0.20 -9.84 -4.60
CA LYS A 108 0.38 -11.30 -4.49
C LYS A 108 -0.81 -12.12 -5.06
N LEU A 109 -1.62 -11.53 -5.94
CA LEU A 109 -2.79 -12.20 -6.52
C LEU A 109 -2.39 -13.26 -7.57
N ASP A 110 -1.21 -13.12 -8.17
CA ASP A 110 -0.56 -14.11 -9.05
C ASP A 110 -0.29 -15.44 -8.34
N LYS A 111 -0.22 -15.42 -7.00
CA LYS A 111 0.02 -16.60 -6.16
C LYS A 111 -1.24 -17.12 -5.46
N ALA A 112 -2.41 -16.54 -5.74
CA ALA A 112 -3.64 -16.89 -5.03
C ALA A 112 -4.26 -18.21 -5.51
N GLY A 113 -3.93 -18.68 -6.72
CA GLY A 113 -4.50 -19.90 -7.31
C GLY A 113 -6.03 -19.89 -7.25
N ASP A 114 -6.61 -21.02 -6.84
CA ASP A 114 -8.07 -21.20 -6.70
C ASP A 114 -8.72 -20.27 -5.68
N LYS A 115 -7.94 -19.72 -4.75
CA LYS A 115 -8.44 -18.77 -3.73
C LYS A 115 -8.59 -17.36 -4.27
N LEU A 116 -8.19 -17.09 -5.52
CA LEU A 116 -8.24 -15.76 -6.13
C LEU A 116 -9.60 -15.08 -5.96
N PHE A 117 -10.69 -15.78 -6.31
CA PHE A 117 -12.05 -15.22 -6.29
C PHE A 117 -12.64 -15.06 -4.88
N THR A 118 -12.02 -15.68 -3.88
CA THR A 118 -12.38 -15.51 -2.46
C THR A 118 -11.49 -14.50 -1.75
N SER A 119 -10.45 -13.99 -2.42
CA SER A 119 -9.49 -13.07 -1.81
C SER A 119 -10.09 -11.67 -1.67
N PRO A 120 -10.18 -11.10 -0.45
CA PRO A 120 -10.63 -9.72 -0.27
C PRO A 120 -9.66 -8.69 -0.90
N VAL A 121 -8.44 -9.10 -1.24
CA VAL A 121 -7.46 -8.28 -1.94
C VAL A 121 -7.82 -8.12 -3.42
N LEU A 122 -8.55 -9.06 -4.02
CA LEU A 122 -9.00 -8.97 -5.41
C LEU A 122 -9.90 -7.73 -5.62
N THR A 123 -10.82 -7.45 -4.69
CA THR A 123 -11.69 -6.27 -4.74
C THR A 123 -10.89 -4.96 -4.80
N ARG A 124 -9.75 -4.90 -4.10
CA ARG A 124 -8.85 -3.74 -4.15
C ARG A 124 -8.22 -3.59 -5.54
N TRP A 125 -7.78 -4.68 -6.17
CA TRP A 125 -7.23 -4.65 -7.52
C TRP A 125 -8.30 -4.25 -8.56
N MET A 126 -9.52 -4.76 -8.45
CA MET A 126 -10.62 -4.38 -9.35
C MET A 126 -10.94 -2.88 -9.23
N ALA A 127 -10.95 -2.33 -8.01
CA ALA A 127 -11.11 -0.90 -7.80
C ALA A 127 -9.98 -0.07 -8.42
N PHE A 128 -8.74 -0.56 -8.38
CA PHE A 128 -7.60 0.05 -9.06
C PHE A 128 -7.79 0.07 -10.58
N VAL A 129 -8.14 -1.07 -11.18
CA VAL A 129 -8.38 -1.21 -12.64
C VAL A 129 -9.45 -0.24 -13.12
N GLY A 130 -10.57 -0.12 -12.38
CA GLY A 130 -11.64 0.81 -12.70
C GLY A 130 -11.19 2.27 -12.68
N ARG A 131 -10.29 2.64 -11.76
CA ARG A 131 -9.70 3.99 -11.70
C ARG A 131 -8.64 4.23 -12.77
N ASN A 132 -7.91 3.19 -13.17
CA ASN A 132 -6.88 3.27 -14.21
C ASN A 132 -7.44 3.22 -15.64
N SER A 133 -8.79 3.19 -15.80
CA SER A 133 -9.49 3.12 -17.08
C SER A 133 -9.08 1.91 -17.95
N GLU A 134 -8.64 0.82 -17.33
CA GLU A 134 -8.31 -0.42 -18.02
C GLU A 134 -9.53 -1.35 -18.11
N ASN A 135 -9.59 -2.20 -19.15
CA ASN A 135 -10.70 -3.14 -19.32
C ASN A 135 -10.57 -4.34 -18.37
N LEU A 136 -11.32 -4.31 -17.26
CA LEU A 136 -11.31 -5.33 -16.21
C LEU A 136 -11.60 -6.75 -16.73
N TYR A 137 -12.61 -6.92 -17.58
CA TYR A 137 -13.00 -8.24 -18.08
C TYR A 137 -11.92 -8.85 -18.98
N LYS A 138 -11.29 -8.03 -19.83
CA LYS A 138 -10.14 -8.45 -20.63
C LYS A 138 -8.97 -8.89 -19.75
N LEU A 139 -8.68 -8.14 -18.68
CA LEU A 139 -7.61 -8.50 -17.73
C LEU A 139 -7.91 -9.82 -17.02
N LEU A 140 -9.10 -9.96 -16.42
CA LEU A 140 -9.52 -11.20 -15.75
C LEU A 140 -9.49 -12.41 -16.69
N GLY A 141 -9.98 -12.26 -17.92
CA GLY A 141 -9.91 -13.31 -18.94
C GLY A 141 -8.47 -13.76 -19.23
N ARG A 142 -7.52 -12.83 -19.36
CA ARG A 142 -6.10 -13.17 -19.55
C ARG A 142 -5.54 -13.96 -18.38
N TYR A 143 -5.94 -13.68 -17.14
CA TYR A 143 -5.45 -14.43 -15.97
C TYR A 143 -6.08 -15.81 -15.85
N LEU A 144 -7.38 -15.92 -16.11
CA LEU A 144 -8.08 -17.21 -16.10
C LEU A 144 -7.48 -18.17 -17.12
N LEU A 145 -7.23 -17.70 -18.35
CA LEU A 145 -6.65 -18.52 -19.41
C LEU A 145 -5.20 -18.95 -19.14
N LYS A 146 -4.42 -18.12 -18.43
CA LYS A 146 -3.05 -18.49 -18.03
C LYS A 146 -3.03 -19.56 -16.94
N ASN A 147 -4.05 -19.60 -16.10
CA ASN A 147 -4.13 -20.53 -14.97
C ASN A 147 -4.94 -21.80 -15.29
N SER A 148 -5.63 -21.86 -16.44
CA SER A 148 -6.40 -23.04 -16.88
C SER A 148 -5.58 -24.07 -17.66
N THR A 149 -4.31 -23.79 -17.94
CA THR A 149 -3.40 -24.68 -18.71
C THR A 149 -2.35 -25.37 -17.84
N ALA A 150 -2.55 -25.43 -16.52
CA ALA A 150 -1.74 -26.19 -15.57
C ALA A 150 -2.60 -27.30 -14.94
#